data_AF-A0A6P5ECF1-F1
#
_entry.id   AF-A0A6P5ECF1-F1
#
_cell.length_a   1.000
_cell.length_b   1.000
_cell.length_c   1.000
_cell.angle_alpha   90.00
_cell.angle_beta   90.00
_cell.angle_gamma   90.00
#
_symmetry.space_group_name_H-M   'P 1'
#
loop_
_entity.id
_entity.type
_entity.pdbx_description
1 polymer ?
#
loop_
_entity_poly.entity_id
_entity_poly.type
_entity_poly.pdbx_seq_one_letter_code
_entity_poly.pdbx_strand_id
1 'polypeptide(L)'
;MTNLLHILPLLLLLLLFSSLSTLSTLAMATTPPHQNPYNPFSLETPSQLVDLAYHMGPVVAASPTNLYLIWYGRWDAPSQSIIRDFLLSLSDADGKNSSSPPPAVASPSVADWWRSTACLYTDQTSANITSGFTLAQEYRDAAYSHGTSLSRLSVQSVIRSAVTGYPERLPLDPYNGLYLVLTSPDVRVEDFCREVCGFHYFTFSAIVGVTVPFAWVGHSGVQCPGMCAFPFALPEYIGGGERNGTAASNNLRALRCCPTRRRSGARFDQP
;
A
#
# COMPACT_ATOMS: atom_id res chain seq x y z
N MET A 1 -6.16 38.53 -71.42
CA MET A 1 -6.46 39.52 -70.35
C MET A 1 -7.89 39.36 -69.81
N THR A 2 -8.34 38.12 -69.53
CA THR A 2 -9.73 37.82 -69.11
C THR A 2 -9.81 37.15 -67.74
N ASN A 3 -8.68 36.83 -67.10
CA ASN A 3 -8.66 36.16 -65.79
C ASN A 3 -8.49 37.10 -64.59
N LEU A 4 -8.35 38.42 -64.80
CA LEU A 4 -8.20 39.39 -63.70
C LEU A 4 -9.55 39.97 -63.22
N LEU A 5 -10.59 39.91 -64.06
CA LEU A 5 -11.94 40.44 -63.75
C LEU A 5 -12.76 39.54 -62.80
N HIS A 6 -12.36 38.27 -62.62
CA HIS A 6 -13.05 37.33 -61.71
C HIS A 6 -12.40 37.19 -60.33
N ILE A 7 -11.18 37.70 -60.13
CA ILE A 7 -10.46 37.57 -58.85
C ILE A 7 -10.84 38.70 -57.88
N LEU A 8 -11.12 39.89 -58.40
CA LEU A 8 -11.49 41.07 -57.61
C LEU A 8 -12.75 40.87 -56.73
N PRO A 9 -13.88 40.31 -57.22
CA PRO A 9 -15.06 40.12 -56.38
C PRO A 9 -14.88 39.02 -55.32
N LEU A 10 -14.05 38.00 -55.58
CA LEU A 10 -13.76 36.94 -54.63
C LEU A 10 -12.89 37.46 -53.47
N LEU A 11 -11.93 38.33 -53.77
CA LEU A 11 -11.07 38.96 -52.76
C LEU A 11 -11.86 39.94 -51.88
N LEU A 12 -12.79 40.69 -52.47
CA LEU A 12 -13.67 41.59 -51.72
C LEU A 12 -14.61 40.81 -50.77
N LEU A 13 -15.13 39.67 -51.22
CA LEU A 13 -15.97 38.80 -50.40
C LEU A 13 -15.20 38.23 -49.21
N LEU A 14 -13.95 37.79 -49.41
CA LEU A 14 -13.10 37.27 -48.34
C LEU A 14 -12.74 38.33 -47.29
N LEU A 15 -12.55 39.59 -47.69
CA LEU A 15 -12.31 40.71 -46.76
C LEU A 15 -13.57 41.15 -45.99
N LEU A 16 -14.76 40.95 -46.56
CA LEU A 16 -16.04 41.15 -45.86
C LEU A 16 -16.31 40.06 -44.81
N PHE A 17 -15.90 38.81 -45.07
CA PHE A 17 -16.03 37.72 -44.09
C PHE A 17 -15.05 37.84 -42.91
N SER A 18 -13.85 38.37 -43.11
CA SER A 18 -12.86 38.51 -42.02
C SER A 18 -13.11 39.70 -41.09
N SER A 19 -13.93 40.67 -41.48
CA SER A 19 -14.28 41.85 -40.68
C SER A 19 -15.56 41.69 -39.85
N LEU A 20 -16.35 40.63 -40.06
CA LEU A 20 -17.59 40.35 -39.30
C LEU A 20 -17.40 39.48 -38.05
N SER A 21 -16.21 38.91 -37.82
CA SER A 21 -15.94 38.03 -36.67
C SER A 21 -15.41 38.75 -35.41
N THR A 22 -15.35 40.08 -35.41
CA THR A 22 -14.89 40.86 -34.25
C THR A 22 -15.94 41.88 -33.80
N LEU A 23 -17.09 41.42 -33.31
CA LEU A 23 -17.88 42.22 -32.37
C LEU A 23 -18.80 41.34 -31.51
N SER A 24 -18.55 41.43 -30.20
CA SER A 24 -19.50 41.20 -29.09
C SER A 24 -19.91 39.78 -28.74
N THR A 25 -19.32 39.25 -27.66
CA THR A 25 -20.06 39.09 -26.38
C THR A 25 -19.09 39.14 -25.19
N LEU A 26 -19.17 40.23 -24.41
CA LEU A 26 -18.81 40.23 -22.99
C LEU A 26 -19.80 39.30 -22.28
N ALA A 27 -19.41 38.06 -22.03
CA ALA A 27 -20.14 37.20 -21.10
C ALA A 27 -19.68 37.54 -19.68
N MET A 28 -20.58 38.15 -18.92
CA MET A 28 -20.46 38.31 -17.48
C MET A 28 -20.13 36.96 -16.85
N ALA A 29 -19.01 36.89 -16.12
CA ALA A 29 -18.70 35.80 -15.21
C ALA A 29 -19.75 35.80 -14.09
N THR A 30 -20.86 35.11 -14.32
CA THR A 30 -21.73 34.67 -13.25
C THR A 30 -20.98 33.56 -12.53
N THR A 31 -20.67 33.80 -11.27
CA THR A 31 -20.19 32.76 -10.37
C THR A 31 -21.16 31.58 -10.46
N PRO A 32 -20.69 30.35 -10.70
CA PRO A 32 -21.59 29.21 -10.67
C PRO A 32 -22.23 29.18 -9.28
N PRO A 33 -23.56 28.93 -9.16
CA PRO A 33 -24.12 28.64 -7.85
C PRO A 33 -23.31 27.47 -7.29
N HIS A 34 -22.89 27.62 -6.04
CA HIS A 34 -22.15 26.64 -5.26
C HIS A 34 -22.91 25.31 -5.27
N GLN A 35 -22.73 24.53 -6.33
CA GLN A 35 -23.05 23.13 -6.39
C GLN A 35 -22.04 22.50 -5.47
N ASN A 36 -22.48 22.29 -4.23
CA ASN A 36 -21.82 21.41 -3.30
C ASN A 36 -21.55 20.10 -4.06
N PRO A 37 -20.30 19.78 -4.43
CA PRO A 37 -20.02 18.46 -4.92
C PRO A 37 -20.25 17.59 -3.70
N TYR A 38 -21.36 16.87 -3.70
CA TYR A 38 -21.46 15.67 -2.88
C TYR A 38 -20.23 14.85 -3.27
N ASN A 39 -19.22 14.90 -2.40
CA ASN A 39 -17.95 14.23 -2.59
C ASN A 39 -18.13 12.91 -1.82
N PRO A 40 -18.58 11.81 -2.46
CA PRO A 40 -18.78 10.54 -1.77
C PRO A 40 -17.46 9.96 -1.24
N PHE A 41 -16.33 10.54 -1.63
CA PHE A 41 -14.99 10.21 -1.18
C PHE A 41 -14.40 11.35 -0.36
N SER A 42 -14.90 11.53 0.86
CA SER A 42 -13.95 11.85 1.93
C SER A 42 -13.11 10.58 2.08
N LEU A 43 -11.92 10.56 1.45
CA LEU A 43 -10.82 9.73 1.93
C LEU A 43 -10.88 9.81 3.46
N GLU A 44 -10.96 8.66 4.13
CA GLU A 44 -11.05 8.62 5.59
C GLU A 44 -10.01 9.60 6.14
N THR A 45 -10.50 10.71 6.70
CA THR A 45 -9.66 11.61 7.48
C THR A 45 -8.99 10.70 8.50
N PRO A 46 -7.65 10.63 8.56
CA PRO A 46 -6.97 9.71 9.45
C PRO A 46 -7.60 9.88 10.82
N SER A 47 -8.29 8.84 11.30
CA SER A 47 -8.94 8.93 12.60
C SER A 47 -7.83 9.27 13.59
N GLN A 48 -7.90 10.45 14.22
CA GLN A 48 -6.85 10.98 15.10
C GLN A 48 -6.58 10.09 16.33
N LEU A 49 -7.30 8.98 16.46
CA LEU A 49 -6.93 7.86 17.30
C LEU A 49 -7.39 6.57 16.61
N VAL A 50 -6.48 5.89 15.90
CA VAL A 50 -6.71 4.48 15.56
C VAL A 50 -6.57 3.73 16.88
N ASP A 51 -7.68 3.20 17.40
CA ASP A 51 -7.65 2.28 18.54
C ASP A 51 -7.13 0.93 18.04
N LEU A 52 -5.81 0.72 18.14
CA LEU A 52 -5.19 -0.55 17.85
C LEU A 52 -5.57 -1.53 18.97
N ALA A 53 -6.31 -2.59 18.63
CA ALA A 53 -6.69 -3.61 19.62
C ALA A 53 -5.52 -4.56 19.89
N TYR A 54 -5.13 -4.69 21.17
CA TYR A 54 -4.04 -5.56 21.57
C TYR A 54 -4.48 -7.00 21.73
N HIS A 55 -3.89 -7.86 20.89
CA HIS A 55 -4.20 -9.29 20.81
C HIS A 55 -3.24 -10.16 21.63
N MET A 56 -2.66 -9.60 22.71
CA MET A 56 -1.87 -10.36 23.70
C MET A 56 -0.58 -11.00 23.18
N GLY A 57 -0.03 -10.50 22.06
CA GLY A 57 1.24 -10.97 21.47
C GLY A 57 2.40 -10.00 21.68
N PRO A 58 3.66 -10.43 21.57
CA PRO A 58 4.81 -9.52 21.60
C PRO A 58 4.73 -8.47 20.48
N VAL A 59 5.24 -7.27 20.74
CA VAL A 59 5.44 -6.26 19.70
C VAL A 59 6.92 -6.16 19.29
N VAL A 60 7.18 -5.59 18.11
CA VAL A 60 8.54 -5.34 17.64
C VAL A 60 9.10 -4.12 18.37
N ALA A 61 9.76 -4.35 19.50
CA ALA A 61 10.30 -3.29 20.38
C ALA A 61 11.81 -3.04 20.23
N ALA A 62 12.55 -3.93 19.54
CA ALA A 62 13.98 -3.77 19.35
C ALA A 62 14.29 -2.51 18.52
N SER A 63 15.27 -1.71 18.96
CA SER A 63 15.64 -0.46 18.29
C SER A 63 17.17 -0.35 18.15
N PRO A 64 17.71 -0.40 16.92
CA PRO A 64 17.00 -0.61 15.66
C PRO A 64 16.53 -2.07 15.48
N THR A 65 15.41 -2.28 14.78
CA THR A 65 15.02 -3.60 14.24
C THR A 65 15.58 -3.76 12.82
N ASN A 66 16.27 -4.86 12.56
CA ASN A 66 16.81 -5.22 11.26
C ASN A 66 15.73 -5.87 10.39
N LEU A 67 15.36 -5.22 9.30
CA LEU A 67 14.48 -5.78 8.28
C LEU A 67 15.27 -6.61 7.29
N TYR A 68 14.88 -7.87 7.13
CA TYR A 68 15.42 -8.79 6.14
C TYR A 68 14.34 -9.12 5.10
N LEU A 69 14.52 -8.62 3.88
CA LEU A 69 13.50 -8.77 2.82
C LEU A 69 13.79 -10.00 1.97
N ILE A 70 12.75 -10.77 1.71
CA ILE A 70 12.79 -11.94 0.82
C ILE A 70 11.85 -11.69 -0.35
N TRP A 71 12.41 -11.38 -1.51
CA TRP A 71 11.68 -11.22 -2.77
C TRP A 71 11.45 -12.59 -3.41
N TYR A 72 10.28 -13.18 -3.18
CA TYR A 72 9.95 -14.50 -3.70
C TYR A 72 9.26 -14.43 -5.07
N GLY A 73 9.91 -15.03 -6.07
CA GLY A 73 9.57 -14.98 -7.48
C GLY A 73 10.07 -13.71 -8.19
N ARG A 74 9.46 -13.36 -9.33
CA ARG A 74 9.98 -12.30 -10.21
C ARG A 74 9.35 -10.94 -9.90
N TRP A 75 10.20 -10.05 -9.40
CA TRP A 75 9.84 -8.66 -9.10
C TRP A 75 10.47 -7.69 -10.10
N ASP A 76 9.72 -6.67 -10.49
CA ASP A 76 10.24 -5.52 -11.23
C ASP A 76 10.88 -4.50 -10.29
N ALA A 77 11.88 -3.75 -10.81
CA ALA A 77 12.63 -2.79 -10.02
C ALA A 77 11.76 -1.62 -9.47
N PRO A 78 10.81 -1.05 -10.24
CA PRO A 78 9.90 -0.02 -9.72
C PRO A 78 9.09 -0.46 -8.50
N SER A 79 8.46 -1.63 -8.54
CA SER A 79 7.70 -2.16 -7.40
C SER A 79 8.57 -2.37 -6.17
N GLN A 80 9.80 -2.89 -6.36
CA GLN A 80 10.74 -3.03 -5.24
C GLN A 80 11.12 -1.67 -4.65
N SER A 81 11.36 -0.65 -5.48
CA SER A 81 11.69 0.70 -5.02
C SER A 81 10.59 1.27 -4.13
N ILE A 82 9.33 1.19 -4.58
CA ILE A 82 8.18 1.71 -3.81
C ILE A 82 8.08 1.03 -2.44
N ILE A 83 8.28 -0.28 -2.38
CA ILE A 83 8.23 -1.02 -1.11
C ILE A 83 9.41 -0.65 -0.20
N ARG A 84 10.62 -0.49 -0.75
CA ARG A 84 11.78 -0.01 0.03
C ARG A 84 11.52 1.38 0.59
N ASP A 85 11.03 2.30 -0.23
CA ASP A 85 10.72 3.68 0.19
C ASP A 85 9.67 3.69 1.30
N PHE A 86 8.61 2.87 1.18
CA PHE A 86 7.62 2.69 2.23
C PHE A 86 8.25 2.17 3.54
N LEU A 87 9.06 1.12 3.48
CA LEU A 87 9.70 0.55 4.68
C LEU A 87 10.68 1.52 5.34
N LEU A 88 11.46 2.26 4.55
CA LEU A 88 12.36 3.29 5.04
C LEU A 88 11.60 4.47 5.66
N SER A 89 10.37 4.74 5.22
CA SER A 89 9.51 5.77 5.83
C SER A 89 8.99 5.39 7.22
N LEU A 90 9.11 4.13 7.66
CA LEU A 90 8.75 3.69 9.02
C LEU A 90 9.80 4.08 10.06
N SER A 91 11.00 4.47 9.64
CA SER A 91 12.08 4.85 10.54
C SER A 91 12.12 6.37 10.74
N ASP A 92 12.32 6.78 11.98
CA ASP A 92 12.74 8.14 12.26
C ASP A 92 14.14 8.37 11.71
N ALA A 93 14.24 9.19 10.66
CA ALA A 93 15.50 9.84 10.33
C ALA A 93 15.88 10.76 11.51
N ASP A 94 16.65 10.23 12.46
CA ASP A 94 17.46 10.96 13.44
C ASP A 94 16.75 12.12 14.17
N GLY A 95 15.81 11.80 15.06
CA GLY A 95 15.22 12.77 15.99
C GLY A 95 16.13 13.17 17.18
N LYS A 96 17.38 12.70 17.27
CA LYS A 96 18.28 13.02 18.41
C LYS A 96 19.73 13.39 18.06
N ASN A 97 20.16 13.25 16.80
CA ASN A 97 21.55 13.34 16.38
C ASN A 97 21.75 14.01 15.01
N SER A 98 20.68 14.39 14.30
CA SER A 98 20.80 15.28 13.14
C SER A 98 20.64 16.73 13.60
N SER A 99 21.68 17.54 13.39
CA SER A 99 21.68 18.98 13.63
C SER A 99 20.88 19.76 12.57
N SER A 100 20.06 19.07 11.79
CA SER A 100 19.24 19.61 10.72
C SER A 100 17.83 19.03 10.87
N PRO A 101 16.77 19.87 10.95
CA PRO A 101 15.41 19.36 10.94
C PRO A 101 15.21 18.53 9.66
N PRO A 102 14.55 17.35 9.72
CA PRO A 102 14.14 16.67 8.50
C PRO A 102 13.36 17.67 7.63
N PRO A 103 13.55 17.66 6.29
CA PRO A 103 12.79 18.55 5.41
C PRO A 103 11.31 18.41 5.74
N ALA A 104 10.59 19.53 5.84
CA ALA A 104 9.18 19.54 6.16
C ALA A 104 8.40 18.70 5.13
N VAL A 105 8.18 17.42 5.43
CA VAL A 105 7.32 16.55 4.64
C VAL A 105 5.90 17.07 4.88
N ALA A 106 5.16 17.32 3.80
CA ALA A 106 3.77 17.74 3.92
C ALA A 106 2.99 16.66 4.68
N SER A 107 2.52 16.98 5.88
CA SER A 107 1.68 16.08 6.65
C SER A 107 0.26 16.03 6.04
N PRO A 108 -0.42 14.87 6.08
CA PRO A 108 -0.01 13.62 6.71
C PRO A 108 0.99 12.80 5.88
N SER A 109 1.95 12.15 6.54
CA SER A 109 2.92 11.22 5.92
C SER A 109 2.94 9.86 6.65
N VAL A 110 3.45 8.80 6.00
CA VAL A 110 3.61 7.47 6.63
C VAL A 110 4.52 7.55 7.86
N ALA A 111 5.61 8.31 7.77
CA ALA A 111 6.54 8.53 8.88
C ALA A 111 5.85 9.22 10.07
N ASP A 112 5.06 10.27 9.81
CA ASP A 112 4.31 10.96 10.88
C ASP A 112 3.28 10.04 11.52
N TRP A 113 2.56 9.26 10.72
CA TRP A 113 1.60 8.29 11.24
C TRP A 113 2.29 7.20 12.08
N TRP A 114 3.40 6.63 11.60
CA TRP A 114 4.14 5.60 12.33
C TRP A 114 4.65 6.13 13.68
N ARG A 115 5.27 7.30 13.68
CA ARG A 115 5.81 7.94 14.89
C ARG A 115 4.72 8.33 15.89
N SER A 116 3.66 8.98 15.42
CA SER A 116 2.64 9.58 16.30
C SER A 116 1.51 8.62 16.67
N THR A 117 1.33 7.53 15.95
CA THR A 117 0.25 6.56 16.19
C THR A 117 0.80 5.17 16.50
N ALA A 118 1.57 4.56 15.58
CA ALA A 118 2.02 3.17 15.76
C ALA A 118 3.00 3.02 16.94
N CYS A 119 3.96 3.93 17.08
CA CYS A 119 4.97 3.87 18.16
C CYS A 119 4.41 4.16 19.57
N LEU A 120 3.17 4.64 19.68
CA LEU A 120 2.49 4.80 20.97
C LEU A 120 1.93 3.48 21.51
N TYR A 121 1.91 2.45 20.66
CA TYR A 121 1.33 1.18 20.99
C TYR A 121 2.28 0.29 21.77
N THR A 122 1.75 -0.37 22.80
CA THR A 122 2.53 -1.21 23.71
C THR A 122 2.03 -2.65 23.78
N ASP A 123 2.93 -3.56 24.12
CA ASP A 123 2.54 -4.89 24.59
C ASP A 123 2.24 -4.91 26.10
N GLN A 124 1.96 -6.11 26.63
CA GLN A 124 1.76 -6.36 28.06
C GLN A 124 2.93 -5.92 28.96
N THR A 125 4.14 -5.79 28.41
CA THR A 125 5.33 -5.34 29.16
C THR A 125 5.46 -3.83 29.19
N SER A 126 4.53 -3.09 28.58
CA SER A 126 4.61 -1.66 28.33
C SER A 126 5.77 -1.26 27.39
N ALA A 127 6.30 -2.21 26.63
CA ALA A 127 7.31 -1.91 25.61
C ALA A 127 6.61 -1.35 24.36
N ASN A 128 7.07 -0.18 23.90
CA ASN A 128 6.54 0.46 22.71
C ASN A 128 7.02 -0.26 21.44
N ILE A 129 6.21 -0.18 20.37
CA ILE A 129 6.68 -0.47 19.02
C ILE A 129 7.88 0.45 18.69
N THR A 130 8.90 -0.12 18.06
CA THR A 130 10.10 0.60 17.63
C THR A 130 9.79 1.69 16.59
N SER A 131 10.45 2.84 16.74
CA SER A 131 10.48 3.90 15.73
C SER A 131 11.69 3.79 14.79
N GLY A 132 12.52 2.74 14.95
CA GLY A 132 13.75 2.56 14.21
C GLY A 132 13.82 1.21 13.52
N PHE A 133 13.69 1.22 12.19
CA PHE A 133 14.00 0.09 11.33
C PHE A 133 15.26 0.35 10.50
N THR A 134 16.04 -0.69 10.29
CA THR A 134 17.16 -0.70 9.33
C THR A 134 16.86 -1.72 8.26
N LEU A 135 16.83 -1.32 6.99
CA LEU A 135 16.81 -2.26 5.87
C LEU A 135 18.19 -2.93 5.76
N ALA A 136 18.35 -4.09 6.39
CA ALA A 136 19.67 -4.68 6.66
C ALA A 136 20.20 -5.48 5.46
N GLN A 137 19.41 -6.41 4.94
CA GLN A 137 19.79 -7.21 3.78
C GLN A 137 18.56 -7.73 3.04
N GLU A 138 18.73 -7.98 1.74
CA GLU A 138 17.68 -8.52 0.88
C GLU A 138 18.14 -9.84 0.25
N TYR A 139 17.19 -10.72 -0.02
CA TYR A 139 17.39 -11.99 -0.72
C TYR A 139 16.38 -12.11 -1.86
N ARG A 140 16.84 -12.55 -3.03
CA ARG A 140 16.01 -12.68 -4.23
C ARG A 140 15.91 -14.13 -4.66
N ASP A 141 14.70 -14.68 -4.63
CA ASP A 141 14.38 -16.01 -5.10
C ASP A 141 13.56 -15.96 -6.40
N ALA A 142 14.21 -15.56 -7.50
CA ALA A 142 13.56 -15.51 -8.81
C ALA A 142 13.38 -16.88 -9.47
N ALA A 143 13.92 -17.94 -8.84
CA ALA A 143 13.83 -19.33 -9.30
C ALA A 143 12.60 -20.05 -8.73
N TYR A 144 11.85 -19.42 -7.81
CA TYR A 144 10.70 -20.00 -7.15
C TYR A 144 11.08 -21.32 -6.45
N SER A 145 12.03 -21.27 -5.51
CA SER A 145 12.61 -22.49 -4.90
C SER A 145 11.60 -23.45 -4.27
N HIS A 146 10.38 -22.99 -3.96
CA HIS A 146 9.25 -23.77 -3.44
C HIS A 146 8.02 -23.76 -4.37
N GLY A 147 8.20 -23.45 -5.66
CA GLY A 147 7.13 -23.36 -6.66
C GLY A 147 6.28 -22.09 -6.57
N THR A 148 5.25 -21.98 -7.42
CA THR A 148 4.36 -20.80 -7.49
C THR A 148 3.09 -20.92 -6.65
N SER A 149 2.93 -22.00 -5.88
CA SER A 149 1.81 -22.22 -4.98
C SER A 149 2.35 -22.51 -3.59
N LEU A 150 2.13 -21.60 -2.65
CA LEU A 150 2.64 -21.69 -1.29
C LEU A 150 1.50 -21.90 -0.29
N SER A 151 1.77 -22.69 0.75
CA SER A 151 0.98 -22.72 1.99
C SER A 151 1.63 -21.83 3.03
N ARG A 152 0.95 -21.60 4.16
CA ARG A 152 1.56 -20.91 5.30
C ARG A 152 2.84 -21.57 5.80
N LEU A 153 2.90 -22.90 5.70
CA LEU A 153 4.08 -23.68 6.09
C LEU A 153 5.24 -23.51 5.11
N SER A 154 4.98 -23.52 3.79
CA SER A 154 6.04 -23.36 2.81
C SER A 154 6.63 -21.95 2.79
N VAL A 155 5.92 -20.92 3.27
CA VAL A 155 6.51 -19.59 3.52
C VAL A 155 7.67 -19.68 4.53
N GLN A 156 7.57 -20.51 5.56
CA GLN A 156 8.70 -20.74 6.48
C GLN A 156 9.86 -21.48 5.78
N SER A 157 9.55 -22.40 4.86
CA SER A 157 10.57 -23.04 4.03
C SER A 157 11.27 -22.05 3.09
N VAL A 158 10.57 -21.03 2.59
CA VAL A 158 11.18 -19.92 1.82
C VAL A 158 12.16 -19.14 2.70
N ILE A 159 11.80 -18.84 3.95
CA ILE A 159 12.72 -18.20 4.91
C ILE A 159 13.94 -19.10 5.14
N ARG A 160 13.73 -20.41 5.35
CA ARG A 160 14.83 -21.38 5.48
C ARG A 160 15.78 -21.31 4.27
N SER A 161 15.27 -21.36 3.05
CA SER A 161 16.08 -21.24 1.83
C SER A 161 16.89 -19.94 1.81
N ALA A 162 16.27 -18.81 2.20
CA ALA A 162 16.93 -17.51 2.21
C ALA A 162 18.09 -17.40 3.22
N VAL A 163 18.00 -18.12 4.36
CA VAL A 163 19.04 -18.09 5.40
C VAL A 163 20.11 -19.18 5.26
N THR A 164 19.80 -20.27 4.53
CA THR A 164 20.76 -21.35 4.26
C THR A 164 21.32 -21.36 2.85
N GLY A 165 20.83 -20.48 1.98
CA GLY A 165 21.21 -20.39 0.57
C GLY A 165 22.71 -20.13 0.35
N TYR A 166 23.17 -20.46 -0.85
CA TYR A 166 24.53 -20.15 -1.32
C TYR A 166 24.45 -19.66 -2.77
N PRO A 167 25.25 -18.66 -3.19
CA PRO A 167 26.28 -17.93 -2.42
C PRO A 167 25.72 -16.84 -1.51
N GLU A 168 24.50 -16.38 -1.77
CA GLU A 168 23.84 -15.34 -0.97
C GLU A 168 22.97 -15.97 0.10
N ARG A 169 23.09 -15.48 1.33
CA ARG A 169 22.20 -15.82 2.45
C ARG A 169 21.95 -14.61 3.33
N LEU A 170 20.76 -14.57 3.90
CA LEU A 170 20.44 -13.68 5.01
C LEU A 170 21.05 -14.23 6.31
N PRO A 171 21.48 -13.37 7.24
CA PRO A 171 21.82 -13.81 8.58
C PRO A 171 20.58 -14.35 9.29
N LEU A 172 20.77 -15.23 10.28
CA LEU A 172 19.76 -15.59 11.26
C LEU A 172 19.88 -14.68 12.48
N ASP A 173 18.95 -13.74 12.64
CA ASP A 173 18.96 -12.72 13.70
C ASP A 173 17.72 -12.87 14.61
N PRO A 174 17.78 -13.74 15.63
CA PRO A 174 16.66 -13.97 16.56
C PRO A 174 16.44 -12.85 17.57
N TYR A 175 17.33 -11.86 17.65
CA TYR A 175 17.26 -10.83 18.68
C TYR A 175 16.76 -9.49 18.13
N ASN A 176 17.20 -9.11 16.93
CA ASN A 176 16.85 -7.83 16.33
C ASN A 176 16.23 -7.96 14.94
N GLY A 177 16.08 -9.19 14.41
CA GLY A 177 15.65 -9.44 13.05
C GLY A 177 14.14 -9.58 12.89
N LEU A 178 13.61 -9.00 11.81
CA LEU A 178 12.27 -9.24 11.30
C LEU A 178 12.36 -9.62 9.81
N TYR A 179 11.83 -10.78 9.45
CA TYR A 179 11.86 -11.29 8.08
C TYR A 179 10.57 -10.95 7.35
N LEU A 180 10.67 -10.26 6.22
CA LEU A 180 9.52 -9.90 5.40
C LEU A 180 9.55 -10.67 4.08
N VAL A 181 8.62 -11.60 3.90
CA VAL A 181 8.46 -12.38 2.67
C VAL A 181 7.46 -11.68 1.75
N LEU A 182 7.93 -11.28 0.57
CA LEU A 182 7.15 -10.56 -0.43
C LEU A 182 7.02 -11.43 -1.68
N THR A 183 5.82 -11.93 -1.95
CA THR A 183 5.57 -12.79 -3.11
C THR A 183 5.15 -11.99 -4.33
N SER A 184 5.78 -12.25 -5.46
CA SER A 184 5.51 -11.65 -6.78
C SER A 184 4.09 -11.94 -7.30
N PRO A 185 3.59 -11.17 -8.31
CA PRO A 185 2.20 -11.24 -8.76
C PRO A 185 1.70 -12.62 -9.22
N ASP A 186 2.61 -13.46 -9.70
CA ASP A 186 2.35 -14.79 -10.26
C ASP A 186 2.42 -15.93 -9.23
N VAL A 187 2.68 -15.61 -7.96
CA VAL A 187 2.67 -16.57 -6.86
C VAL A 187 1.31 -16.58 -6.16
N ARG A 188 0.76 -17.77 -5.98
CA ARG A 188 -0.46 -18.02 -5.21
C ARG A 188 -0.09 -18.47 -3.81
N VAL A 189 -0.73 -17.90 -2.81
CA VAL A 189 -0.59 -18.32 -1.42
C VAL A 189 -1.97 -18.70 -0.90
N GLU A 190 -2.02 -19.77 -0.09
CA GLU A 190 -3.22 -20.22 0.60
C GLU A 190 -3.98 -19.05 1.27
N ASP A 191 -5.29 -19.01 1.05
CA ASP A 191 -6.22 -17.99 1.55
C ASP A 191 -5.99 -16.53 1.12
N PHE A 192 -4.96 -16.27 0.29
CA PHE A 192 -4.73 -14.96 -0.30
C PHE A 192 -5.93 -14.52 -1.15
N CYS A 193 -6.28 -13.24 -1.06
CA CYS A 193 -7.41 -12.66 -1.80
C CYS A 193 -8.80 -13.23 -1.44
N ARG A 194 -8.89 -14.02 -0.37
CA ARG A 194 -10.15 -14.56 0.15
C ARG A 194 -10.36 -14.14 1.59
N GLU A 195 -9.42 -14.51 2.45
CA GLU A 195 -9.52 -14.27 3.89
C GLU A 195 -8.40 -13.33 4.38
N VAL A 196 -7.25 -13.31 3.69
CA VAL A 196 -6.09 -12.54 4.11
C VAL A 196 -5.38 -11.85 2.93
N CYS A 197 -4.74 -10.72 3.21
CA CYS A 197 -3.82 -10.02 2.30
C CYS A 197 -2.34 -10.25 2.65
N GLY A 198 -2.12 -10.80 3.84
CA GLY A 198 -0.83 -11.03 4.47
C GLY A 198 -1.06 -11.69 5.83
N PHE A 199 0.01 -12.15 6.45
CA PHE A 199 -0.01 -12.62 7.83
C PHE A 199 1.35 -12.43 8.49
N HIS A 200 1.38 -12.42 9.82
CA HIS A 200 2.63 -12.48 10.59
C HIS A 200 2.61 -13.69 11.52
N TYR A 201 3.79 -14.21 11.84
CA TYR A 201 3.95 -15.35 12.74
C TYR A 201 5.41 -15.44 13.22
N PHE A 202 5.74 -16.47 13.99
CA PHE A 202 7.11 -16.83 14.34
C PHE A 202 7.53 -18.10 13.60
N THR A 203 8.77 -18.18 13.15
CA THR A 203 9.27 -19.41 12.55
C THR A 203 9.32 -20.53 13.58
N PHE A 204 9.09 -21.76 13.13
CA PHE A 204 9.38 -22.92 13.96
C PHE A 204 10.88 -23.20 13.94
N SER A 205 11.50 -23.34 15.12
CA SER A 205 12.92 -23.72 15.24
C SER A 205 13.24 -25.04 14.54
N ALA A 206 12.28 -25.96 14.45
CA ALA A 206 12.44 -27.21 13.68
C ALA A 206 12.61 -26.97 12.16
N ILE A 207 12.13 -25.85 11.63
CA ILE A 207 12.20 -25.50 10.20
C ILE A 207 13.37 -24.55 9.94
N VAL A 208 13.52 -23.48 10.71
CA VAL A 208 14.50 -22.42 10.41
C VAL A 208 15.75 -22.50 11.31
N GLY A 209 15.74 -23.36 12.32
CA GLY A 209 16.83 -23.53 13.30
C GLY A 209 16.66 -22.67 14.54
N VAL A 210 16.00 -21.52 14.40
CA VAL A 210 15.64 -20.60 15.49
C VAL A 210 14.25 -20.03 15.28
N THR A 211 13.65 -19.52 16.36
CA THR A 211 12.42 -18.73 16.32
C THR A 211 12.77 -17.29 15.98
N VAL A 212 12.30 -16.78 14.85
CA VAL A 212 12.38 -15.37 14.44
C VAL A 212 10.98 -14.88 14.07
N PRO A 213 10.63 -13.61 14.34
CA PRO A 213 9.39 -13.05 13.83
C PRO A 213 9.48 -12.88 12.31
N PHE A 214 8.37 -13.14 11.62
CA PHE A 214 8.26 -12.88 10.20
C PHE A 214 6.86 -12.42 9.82
N ALA A 215 6.78 -11.73 8.69
CA ALA A 215 5.54 -11.42 8.02
C ALA A 215 5.61 -11.83 6.55
N TRP A 216 4.47 -12.19 5.99
CA TRP A 216 4.28 -12.37 4.56
C TRP A 216 3.22 -11.39 4.06
N VAL A 217 3.47 -10.81 2.88
CA VAL A 217 2.53 -9.94 2.16
C VAL A 217 2.41 -10.43 0.72
N GLY A 218 1.17 -10.64 0.28
CA GLY A 218 0.86 -11.06 -1.08
C GLY A 218 0.69 -9.88 -2.03
N HIS A 219 1.08 -10.05 -3.29
CA HIS A 219 0.93 -9.01 -4.31
C HIS A 219 -0.51 -8.98 -4.86
N SER A 220 -1.30 -7.99 -4.44
CA SER A 220 -2.73 -7.91 -4.75
C SER A 220 -3.07 -7.36 -6.13
N GLY A 221 -2.15 -6.61 -6.77
CA GLY A 221 -2.46 -5.80 -7.95
C GLY A 221 -3.06 -6.57 -9.14
N VAL A 222 -2.75 -7.85 -9.30
CA VAL A 222 -3.31 -8.71 -10.35
C VAL A 222 -4.47 -9.58 -9.86
N GLN A 223 -4.40 -10.05 -8.61
CA GLN A 223 -5.32 -11.09 -8.12
C GLN A 223 -6.57 -10.52 -7.44
N CYS A 224 -6.44 -9.43 -6.67
CA CYS A 224 -7.53 -8.85 -5.89
C CYS A 224 -7.28 -7.40 -5.45
N PRO A 225 -7.03 -6.46 -6.38
CA PRO A 225 -6.72 -5.08 -6.02
C PRO A 225 -7.82 -4.45 -5.13
N GLY A 226 -9.09 -4.69 -5.46
CA GLY A 226 -10.23 -4.18 -4.69
C GLY A 226 -10.41 -4.75 -3.28
N MET A 227 -9.70 -5.83 -2.90
CA MET A 227 -9.77 -6.41 -1.54
C MET A 227 -8.57 -6.00 -0.68
N CYS A 228 -7.37 -6.05 -1.27
CA CYS A 228 -6.11 -5.94 -0.53
C CYS A 228 -5.32 -4.66 -0.84
N ALA A 229 -5.88 -3.76 -1.66
CA ALA A 229 -5.30 -2.44 -1.91
C ALA A 229 -6.31 -1.30 -1.69
N PHE A 230 -7.41 -1.54 -0.96
CA PHE A 230 -8.28 -0.44 -0.52
C PHE A 230 -7.49 0.49 0.44
N PRO A 231 -7.63 1.83 0.35
CA PRO A 231 -8.52 2.60 -0.54
C PRO A 231 -7.91 2.93 -1.92
N PHE A 232 -6.68 2.50 -2.21
CA PHE A 232 -5.96 2.78 -3.47
C PHE A 232 -6.51 2.03 -4.69
N ALA A 233 -7.25 0.94 -4.47
CA ALA A 233 -8.04 0.27 -5.48
C ALA A 233 -9.43 -0.05 -4.93
N LEU A 234 -10.45 0.42 -5.64
CA LEU A 234 -11.84 0.23 -5.24
C LEU A 234 -12.30 -1.20 -5.54
N PRO A 235 -13.05 -1.84 -4.64
CA PRO A 235 -13.79 -3.05 -4.96
C PRO A 235 -14.70 -2.84 -6.17
N GLU A 236 -14.82 -3.87 -7.02
CA GLU A 236 -15.68 -3.83 -8.21
C GLU A 236 -17.13 -3.47 -7.87
N TYR A 237 -17.65 -3.93 -6.73
CA TYR A 237 -19.02 -3.63 -6.30
C TYR A 237 -19.24 -2.16 -5.91
N ILE A 238 -18.18 -1.40 -5.61
CA ILE A 238 -18.24 0.05 -5.37
C ILE A 238 -18.12 0.79 -6.71
N GLY A 239 -17.17 0.38 -7.57
CA GLY A 239 -16.94 1.00 -8.88
C GLY A 239 -18.03 0.75 -9.92
N GLY A 240 -18.86 -0.29 -9.74
CA GLY A 240 -19.96 -0.65 -10.65
C GLY A 240 -21.21 0.25 -10.55
N GLY A 241 -21.26 1.17 -9.58
CA GLY A 241 -22.42 2.03 -9.32
C GLY A 241 -22.68 3.13 -10.35
N GLU A 242 -21.76 3.40 -11.28
CA GLU A 242 -21.90 4.47 -12.27
C GLU A 242 -22.52 4.05 -13.61
N ARG A 243 -23.01 2.80 -13.73
CA ARG A 243 -23.67 2.35 -14.99
C ARG A 243 -25.19 2.30 -14.98
N ASN A 244 -25.87 2.57 -13.86
CA ASN A 244 -27.30 2.85 -13.88
C ASN A 244 -27.69 3.63 -12.63
N GLY A 245 -28.20 4.85 -12.84
CA GLY A 245 -28.62 5.73 -11.77
C GLY A 245 -29.70 5.11 -10.89
N THR A 246 -29.74 5.60 -9.63
CA THR A 246 -30.75 5.35 -8.59
C THR A 246 -30.61 4.07 -7.74
N ALA A 247 -29.60 3.99 -6.86
CA ALA A 247 -29.72 3.45 -5.49
C ALA A 247 -28.36 3.39 -4.75
N ALA A 248 -27.82 4.53 -4.30
CA ALA A 248 -26.63 4.53 -3.45
C ALA A 248 -26.71 5.59 -2.35
N SER A 249 -27.61 5.39 -1.37
CA SER A 249 -27.62 6.21 -0.16
C SER A 249 -27.73 5.42 1.15
N ASN A 250 -27.98 4.10 1.11
CA ASN A 250 -28.27 3.34 2.34
C ASN A 250 -27.20 2.33 2.76
N ASN A 251 -26.11 2.12 1.98
CA ASN A 251 -25.12 1.08 2.27
C ASN A 251 -23.75 1.57 2.78
N LEU A 252 -23.54 2.87 2.98
CA LEU A 252 -22.27 3.37 3.56
C LEU A 252 -22.03 2.91 5.01
N ARG A 253 -23.05 2.44 5.73
CA ARG A 253 -22.88 1.92 7.11
C ARG A 253 -22.24 0.53 7.19
N ALA A 254 -22.07 -0.17 6.07
CA ALA A 254 -21.44 -1.51 6.05
C ALA A 254 -19.92 -1.47 5.85
N LEU A 255 -19.33 -0.30 5.60
CA LEU A 255 -17.90 -0.10 5.37
C LEU A 255 -17.10 -0.03 6.68
N ARG A 256 -17.26 -1.02 7.57
CA ARG A 256 -16.21 -1.30 8.56
C ARG A 256 -15.18 -2.18 7.89
N CYS A 257 -13.93 -1.69 7.81
CA CYS A 257 -12.76 -2.46 7.40
C CYS A 257 -12.84 -3.89 7.96
N CYS A 258 -12.86 -4.86 7.05
CA CYS A 258 -12.95 -6.29 7.33
C CYS A 258 -14.18 -6.66 8.21
N PRO A 259 -15.23 -7.32 7.68
CA PRO A 259 -16.19 -7.95 8.57
C PRO A 259 -15.42 -9.03 9.33
N THR A 260 -15.09 -8.75 10.60
CA THR A 260 -14.75 -9.80 11.57
C THR A 260 -15.96 -10.71 11.62
N ARG A 261 -15.95 -11.75 10.79
CA ARG A 261 -16.92 -12.82 10.88
C ARG A 261 -16.66 -13.46 12.23
N ARG A 262 -17.46 -13.08 13.24
CA ARG A 262 -17.60 -13.84 14.48
C ARG A 262 -18.05 -15.25 14.08
N ARG A 263 -17.10 -16.13 13.78
CA ARG A 263 -17.29 -17.56 13.97
C ARG A 263 -16.80 -17.87 15.37
N SER A 264 -17.78 -18.08 16.24
CA SER A 264 -17.66 -18.82 17.48
C SER A 264 -16.80 -20.07 17.28
N GLY A 265 -15.74 -20.20 18.10
CA GLY A 265 -15.10 -21.47 18.41
C GLY A 265 -14.00 -21.93 17.45
N ALA A 266 -12.81 -21.36 17.57
CA ALA A 266 -11.56 -22.08 17.33
C ALA A 266 -10.75 -22.01 18.62
N ARG A 267 -10.89 -23.05 19.45
CA ARG A 267 -10.03 -23.31 20.60
C ARG A 267 -8.69 -23.78 20.03
N PHE A 268 -7.67 -22.93 20.07
CA PHE A 268 -6.29 -23.38 19.95
C PHE A 268 -5.85 -23.82 21.35
N ASP A 269 -5.98 -25.11 21.62
CA ASP A 269 -5.20 -25.74 22.69
C ASP A 269 -3.75 -25.78 22.18
N GLN A 270 -2.85 -25.04 22.82
CA GLN A 270 -1.41 -25.24 22.70
C GLN A 270 -0.97 -26.24 23.78
N PRO A 271 -0.07 -27.19 23.48
CA PRO A 271 0.63 -27.96 24.50
C PRO A 271 1.64 -27.10 25.28
#